data_AF-A0AB94ISE9-F1
#
_entry.id   AF-A0AB94ISE9-F1
#
_cell.length_a   1.000
_cell.length_b   1.000
_cell.length_c   1.000
_cell.angle_alpha   90.00
_cell.angle_beta   90.00
_cell.angle_gamma   90.00
#
_symmetry.space_group_name_H-M   'P 1'
#
loop_
_entity.id
_entity.type
_entity.pdbx_description
1 polymer ?
#
loop_
_entity_poly.entity_id
_entity_poly.type
_entity_poly.pdbx_seq_one_letter_code
_entity_poly.pdbx_strand_id
1 'polypeptide(L)'
;MKRNQSCPSSRKITVSLHLEGWLWNVVDQVADNRSKFFRELLLDEMKEELVAQKVMAENGEITELLGEVYLSMNIYKSKLKAALAERKLVRSKIRVAAQDELRSKIMGIHLEKWLCDIAGKIAHNRSVLFKNLLIKTIKAELLQAGLVENDTFITEENAESYILLKRQLTMHVS
;
A
#
# COMPACT_ATOMS: atom_id res chain seq x y z
N MET A 1 20.82 19.76 -32.59
CA MET A 1 19.52 19.50 -31.92
C MET A 1 19.36 18.00 -31.71
N LYS A 2 19.67 17.49 -30.51
CA LYS A 2 19.37 16.08 -30.15
C LYS A 2 18.00 16.06 -29.46
N ARG A 3 17.04 15.35 -30.04
CA ARG A 3 15.70 15.17 -29.46
C ARG A 3 15.82 14.33 -28.20
N ASN A 4 15.32 14.85 -27.09
CA ASN A 4 15.09 14.11 -25.86
C ASN A 4 14.22 12.89 -26.18
N GLN A 5 14.79 11.69 -26.13
CA GLN A 5 14.00 10.47 -25.98
C GLN A 5 13.53 10.46 -24.53
N SER A 6 12.33 10.98 -24.28
CA SER A 6 11.62 10.74 -23.03
C SER A 6 11.43 9.24 -22.89
N CYS A 7 12.08 8.64 -21.90
CA CYS A 7 11.89 7.25 -21.53
C CYS A 7 10.38 7.01 -21.27
N PRO A 8 9.73 6.01 -21.91
CA PRO A 8 8.28 5.80 -21.81
C PRO A 8 7.79 5.34 -20.42
N SER A 9 8.71 5.14 -19.46
CA SER A 9 8.42 4.69 -18.09
C SER A 9 7.71 5.73 -17.21
N SER A 10 7.71 7.02 -17.60
CA SER A 10 7.06 8.10 -16.84
C SER A 10 5.57 8.29 -17.17
N ARG A 11 5.01 7.47 -18.07
CA ARG A 11 3.60 7.59 -18.47
C ARG A 11 2.70 7.24 -17.28
N LYS A 12 1.93 8.22 -16.81
CA LYS A 12 0.90 8.01 -15.79
C LYS A 12 -0.36 7.43 -16.42
N ILE A 13 -0.99 6.49 -15.72
CA ILE A 13 -2.27 5.90 -16.08
C ILE A 13 -3.26 6.02 -14.92
N THR A 14 -4.53 6.17 -15.27
CA THR A 14 -5.61 6.24 -14.28
C THR A 14 -5.95 4.83 -13.78
N VAL A 15 -5.99 4.67 -12.47
CA VAL A 15 -6.34 3.45 -11.76
C VAL A 15 -7.55 3.73 -10.87
N SER A 16 -8.61 2.96 -11.04
CA SER A 16 -9.78 3.04 -10.17
C SER A 16 -9.56 2.17 -8.93
N LEU A 17 -9.67 2.78 -7.75
CA LEU A 17 -9.61 2.10 -6.45
C LEU A 17 -11.00 2.10 -5.81
N HIS A 18 -11.36 0.95 -5.23
CA HIS A 18 -12.61 0.71 -4.52
C HIS A 18 -12.28 0.57 -3.03
N LEU A 19 -12.50 1.64 -2.26
CA LEU A 19 -12.20 1.66 -0.82
C LEU A 19 -13.44 2.10 -0.04
N GLU A 20 -13.50 1.73 1.24
CA GLU A 20 -14.53 2.24 2.15
C GLU A 20 -14.50 3.76 2.24
N GLY A 21 -15.67 4.37 2.48
CA GLY A 21 -15.82 5.82 2.56
C GLY A 21 -14.91 6.49 3.59
N TRP A 22 -14.74 5.86 4.76
CA TRP A 22 -13.88 6.39 5.82
C TRP A 22 -12.40 6.37 5.44
N LEU A 23 -11.94 5.39 4.66
CA LEU A 23 -10.57 5.37 4.13
C LEU A 23 -10.34 6.54 3.18
N TRP A 24 -11.32 6.83 2.31
CA TRP A 24 -11.25 8.02 1.47
C TRP A 24 -11.24 9.31 2.29
N ASN A 25 -12.06 9.38 3.35
CA ASN A 25 -12.04 10.52 4.27
C ASN A 25 -10.65 10.70 4.90
N VAL A 26 -9.98 9.63 5.35
CA VAL A 26 -8.60 9.71 5.85
C VAL A 26 -7.69 10.32 4.80
N VAL A 27 -7.66 9.76 3.59
CA VAL A 27 -6.77 10.26 2.53
C VAL A 27 -7.05 11.73 2.22
N ASP A 28 -8.31 12.13 2.16
CA ASP A 28 -8.71 13.51 1.87
C ASP A 28 -8.28 14.51 2.95
N GLN A 29 -8.15 14.05 4.20
CA GLN A 29 -7.80 14.88 5.34
C GLN A 29 -6.29 14.94 5.59
N VAL A 30 -5.53 13.91 5.17
CA VAL A 30 -4.09 13.80 5.44
C VAL A 30 -3.21 14.04 4.22
N ALA A 31 -3.75 13.87 3.00
CA ALA A 31 -2.97 13.98 1.78
C ALA A 31 -3.35 15.23 0.98
N ASP A 32 -2.36 16.03 0.63
CA ASP A 32 -2.52 17.14 -0.32
C ASP A 32 -2.89 16.63 -1.72
N ASN A 33 -2.43 15.42 -2.07
CA ASN A 33 -2.69 14.80 -3.35
C ASN A 33 -2.83 13.28 -3.22
N ARG A 34 -4.05 12.77 -3.46
CA ARG A 34 -4.36 11.33 -3.41
C ARG A 34 -3.41 10.48 -4.26
N SER A 35 -3.11 10.93 -5.48
CA SER A 35 -2.27 10.14 -6.41
C SER A 35 -0.84 10.04 -5.89
N LYS A 36 -0.29 11.14 -5.37
CA LYS A 36 1.03 11.16 -4.72
C LYS A 36 1.03 10.27 -3.48
N PHE A 37 0.00 10.37 -2.64
CA PHE A 37 -0.13 9.58 -1.42
C PHE A 37 -0.11 8.06 -1.69
N PHE A 38 -0.96 7.57 -2.61
CA PHE A 38 -0.97 6.13 -2.93
C PHE A 38 0.31 5.67 -3.63
N ARG A 39 0.93 6.54 -4.43
CA ARG A 39 2.24 6.27 -5.02
C ARG A 39 3.29 6.08 -3.93
N GLU A 40 3.35 6.99 -2.96
CA GLU A 40 4.31 6.95 -1.85
C GLU A 40 4.07 5.73 -0.97
N LEU A 41 2.82 5.42 -0.61
CA LEU A 41 2.48 4.18 0.13
C LEU A 41 3.08 2.92 -0.51
N LEU A 42 2.96 2.79 -1.83
CA LEU A 42 3.49 1.63 -2.52
C LEU A 42 5.03 1.64 -2.58
N LEU A 43 5.64 2.80 -2.79
CA LEU A 43 7.10 2.93 -2.81
C LEU A 43 7.73 2.68 -1.44
N ASP A 44 7.10 3.15 -0.37
CA ASP A 44 7.53 2.95 1.00
C ASP A 44 7.48 1.46 1.38
N GLU A 45 6.41 0.75 0.99
CA GLU A 45 6.34 -0.71 1.16
C GLU A 45 7.48 -1.42 0.41
N MET A 46 7.72 -1.05 -0.85
CA MET A 46 8.81 -1.65 -1.63
C MET A 46 10.16 -1.40 -0.97
N LYS A 47 10.37 -0.16 -0.51
CA LYS A 47 11.60 0.26 0.17
C LYS A 47 11.82 -0.51 1.46
N GLU A 48 10.81 -0.59 2.32
CA GLU A 48 10.87 -1.36 3.57
C GLU A 48 11.27 -2.81 3.30
N GLU A 49 10.62 -3.47 2.34
CA GLU A 49 10.94 -4.87 2.00
C GLU A 49 12.34 -5.05 1.39
N LEU A 50 12.74 -4.17 0.46
CA LEU A 50 14.04 -4.28 -0.21
C LEU A 50 15.21 -4.00 0.75
N VAL A 51 15.03 -3.04 1.66
CA VAL A 51 16.00 -2.76 2.74
C VAL A 51 16.08 -3.94 3.72
N ALA A 52 14.93 -4.47 4.16
CA ALA A 52 14.89 -5.62 5.05
C ALA A 52 15.59 -6.86 4.46
N GLN A 53 15.62 -6.96 3.13
CA GLN A 53 16.27 -8.06 2.40
C GLN A 53 17.70 -7.73 1.96
N LYS A 54 18.24 -6.59 2.38
CA LYS A 54 19.60 -6.11 2.06
C LYS A 54 19.86 -5.99 0.55
N VAL A 55 18.80 -5.78 -0.23
CA VAL A 55 18.86 -5.56 -1.68
C VAL A 55 19.11 -4.09 -2.00
N MET A 56 18.77 -3.19 -1.08
CA MET A 56 18.94 -1.75 -1.20
C MET A 56 19.39 -1.14 0.14
N ALA A 57 20.12 -0.01 0.09
CA ALA A 57 20.46 0.78 1.26
C ALA A 57 19.27 1.63 1.76
N GLU A 58 19.25 2.00 3.04
CA GLU A 58 18.17 2.80 3.66
C GLU A 58 17.94 4.15 2.96
N ASN A 59 18.99 4.79 2.46
CA ASN A 59 18.90 6.06 1.75
C ASN A 59 18.76 5.90 0.22
N GLY A 60 18.58 4.68 -0.27
CA GLY A 60 18.38 4.40 -1.69
C GLY A 60 17.05 4.93 -2.20
N GLU A 61 17.04 5.35 -3.45
CA GLU A 61 15.83 5.67 -4.21
C GLU A 61 15.31 4.44 -4.94
N ILE A 62 13.99 4.24 -4.88
CA ILE A 62 13.33 3.16 -5.62
C ILE A 62 13.31 3.50 -7.11
N THR A 63 13.92 2.64 -7.90
CA THR A 63 13.89 2.67 -9.37
C THR A 63 12.97 1.59 -9.92
N GLU A 64 12.63 1.69 -11.20
CA GLU A 64 11.85 0.66 -11.90
C GLU A 64 12.52 -0.73 -11.83
N LEU A 65 13.86 -0.78 -11.97
CA LEU A 65 14.63 -2.02 -11.83
C LEU A 65 14.47 -2.64 -10.42
N LEU A 66 14.54 -1.82 -9.38
CA LEU A 66 14.30 -2.29 -8.01
C LEU A 66 12.85 -2.74 -7.81
N GLY A 67 11.90 -2.11 -8.50
CA GLY A 67 10.51 -2.55 -8.57
C GLY A 67 10.36 -3.95 -9.20
N GLU A 68 11.13 -4.27 -10.24
CA GLU A 68 11.14 -5.61 -10.83
C GLU A 68 11.74 -6.68 -9.89
N VAL A 69 12.77 -6.31 -9.13
CA VAL A 69 13.33 -7.18 -8.08
C VAL A 69 12.28 -7.43 -6.99
N TYR A 70 11.62 -6.38 -6.50
CA TYR A 70 10.53 -6.47 -5.53
C TYR A 70 9.39 -7.37 -6.02
N LEU A 71 8.98 -7.23 -7.29
CA LEU A 71 7.98 -8.08 -7.92
C LEU A 71 8.42 -9.56 -7.90
N SER A 72 9.66 -9.84 -8.30
CA SER A 72 10.20 -11.19 -8.35
C SER A 72 10.20 -11.86 -6.97
N MET A 73 10.56 -11.11 -5.93
CA MET A 73 10.50 -11.57 -4.54
C MET A 73 9.07 -11.89 -4.10
N ASN A 74 8.09 -11.04 -4.45
CA ASN A 74 6.69 -11.27 -4.10
C ASN A 74 6.09 -12.49 -4.82
N ILE A 75 6.42 -12.69 -6.10
CA ILE A 75 6.04 -13.90 -6.84
C ILE A 75 6.64 -15.15 -6.17
N TYR A 76 7.92 -15.10 -5.77
CA TYR A 76 8.56 -16.20 -5.06
C TYR A 76 7.89 -16.49 -3.71
N LYS A 77 7.64 -15.46 -2.89
CA LYS A 77 6.91 -15.58 -1.60
C LYS A 77 5.53 -16.21 -1.79
N SER A 78 4.79 -15.79 -2.81
CA SER A 78 3.46 -16.33 -3.13
C SER A 78 3.52 -17.82 -3.48
N LYS A 79 4.47 -18.22 -4.35
CA LYS A 79 4.70 -19.64 -4.71
C LYS A 79 5.09 -20.47 -3.50
N LEU A 80 5.98 -19.96 -2.64
CA LEU A 80 6.39 -20.64 -1.41
C LEU A 80 5.21 -20.83 -0.46
N LYS A 81 4.38 -19.79 -0.27
CA LYS A 81 3.15 -19.88 0.54
C LYS A 81 2.18 -20.92 -0.01
N ALA A 82 1.97 -20.96 -1.33
CA ALA A 82 1.13 -21.96 -1.97
C ALA A 82 1.64 -23.39 -1.73
N ALA A 83 2.95 -23.63 -1.95
CA ALA A 83 3.57 -24.93 -1.70
C ALA A 83 3.49 -25.37 -0.22
N LEU A 84 3.62 -24.41 0.71
CA LEU A 84 3.45 -24.68 2.15
C LEU A 84 1.97 -24.93 2.52
N ALA A 85 1.02 -24.28 1.86
CA ALA A 85 -0.41 -24.47 2.08
C ALA A 85 -0.89 -25.84 1.55
N GLU A 86 -0.39 -26.26 0.38
CA GLU A 86 -0.62 -27.61 -0.16
C GLU A 86 -0.13 -28.69 0.82
N ARG A 87 1.01 -28.47 1.48
CA ARG A 87 1.51 -29.36 2.54
C ARG A 87 0.66 -29.35 3.82
N LYS A 88 -0.08 -28.27 4.09
CA LYS A 88 -0.95 -28.11 5.27
C LYS A 88 -2.41 -28.52 5.04
N LEU A 89 -2.82 -28.73 3.78
CA LEU A 89 -4.16 -29.13 3.35
C LEU A 89 -4.53 -30.60 3.67
N VAL A 90 -3.98 -31.16 4.76
CA VAL A 90 -4.44 -32.39 5.41
C VAL A 90 -5.43 -32.10 6.55
N ARG A 91 -5.65 -30.84 6.98
CA ARG A 91 -6.64 -30.55 8.04
C ARG A 91 -7.46 -29.28 7.84
N SER A 92 -8.78 -29.51 7.86
CA SER A 92 -9.93 -28.64 8.16
C SER A 92 -10.07 -27.30 7.43
N LYS A 93 -11.13 -27.22 6.62
CA LYS A 93 -11.83 -25.98 6.25
C LYS A 93 -12.60 -25.46 7.48
N ILE A 94 -12.50 -24.16 7.71
CA ILE A 94 -13.60 -23.22 8.01
C ILE A 94 -12.95 -21.83 8.08
N ARG A 95 -13.51 -20.84 7.38
CA ARG A 95 -13.73 -19.52 7.97
C ARG A 95 -14.78 -18.75 7.19
N VAL A 96 -15.71 -18.23 7.98
CA VAL A 96 -16.82 -17.34 7.63
C VAL A 96 -16.23 -16.00 7.17
N ALA A 97 -16.66 -15.50 6.02
CA ALA A 97 -16.50 -14.11 5.67
C ALA A 97 -17.74 -13.36 6.16
N ALA A 98 -17.57 -12.53 7.20
CA ALA A 98 -18.56 -11.52 7.53
C ALA A 98 -18.48 -10.45 6.44
N GLN A 99 -19.50 -10.45 5.59
CA GLN A 99 -19.68 -9.51 4.50
C GLN A 99 -20.38 -8.27 5.07
N ASP A 100 -19.61 -7.36 5.66
CA ASP A 100 -20.11 -6.01 5.87
C ASP A 100 -20.01 -5.27 4.54
N GLU A 101 -21.18 -5.05 3.92
CA GLU A 101 -21.37 -4.13 2.81
C GLU A 101 -21.19 -2.67 3.28
N LEU A 102 -19.99 -2.33 3.76
CA LEU A 102 -19.56 -0.94 3.85
C LEU A 102 -19.48 -0.42 2.42
N ARG A 103 -20.36 0.54 2.09
CA ARG A 103 -20.50 1.14 0.76
C ARG A 103 -19.16 1.61 0.22
N SER A 104 -18.51 0.75 -0.58
CA SER A 104 -17.24 1.08 -1.21
C SER A 104 -17.46 2.24 -2.18
N LYS A 105 -16.59 3.24 -2.11
CA LYS A 105 -16.56 4.37 -3.04
C LYS A 105 -15.43 4.15 -4.03
N ILE A 106 -15.72 4.44 -5.30
CA ILE A 106 -14.77 4.31 -6.40
C ILE A 106 -14.16 5.68 -6.67
N MET A 107 -12.83 5.76 -6.65
CA MET A 107 -12.11 6.96 -7.09
C MET A 107 -10.92 6.60 -7.98
N GLY A 108 -10.63 7.47 -8.95
CA GLY A 108 -9.48 7.35 -9.83
C GLY A 108 -8.24 8.05 -9.27
N ILE A 109 -7.09 7.38 -9.34
CA ILE A 109 -5.76 7.94 -9.04
C ILE A 109 -4.84 7.79 -10.25
N HIS A 110 -3.79 8.59 -10.34
CA HIS A 110 -2.81 8.54 -11.44
C HIS A 110 -1.48 7.98 -10.94
N LEU A 111 -1.06 6.83 -11.47
CA LEU A 111 0.20 6.18 -11.12
C LEU A 111 1.07 5.99 -12.36
N GLU A 112 2.39 6.01 -12.20
CA GLU A 112 3.30 5.54 -13.24
C GLU A 112 2.92 4.12 -13.68
N LYS A 113 3.00 3.87 -14.99
CA LYS A 113 2.61 2.58 -15.57
C LYS A 113 3.31 1.41 -14.89
N TRP A 114 4.62 1.51 -14.66
CA TRP A 114 5.39 0.42 -14.05
C TRP A 114 4.95 0.11 -12.61
N LEU A 115 4.58 1.13 -11.81
CA LEU A 115 4.00 0.92 -10.47
C LEU A 115 2.65 0.22 -10.55
N CYS A 116 1.82 0.61 -11.50
CA CYS A 116 0.54 -0.04 -11.73
C CYS A 116 0.71 -1.50 -12.18
N ASP A 117 1.68 -1.77 -13.06
CA ASP A 117 1.99 -3.12 -13.54
C ASP A 117 2.51 -4.00 -12.41
N ILE A 118 3.36 -3.47 -11.53
CA ILE A 118 3.80 -4.19 -10.31
C ILE A 118 2.61 -4.46 -9.40
N ALA A 119 1.84 -3.43 -9.04
CA ALA A 119 0.68 -3.55 -8.14
C ALA A 119 -0.32 -4.61 -8.64
N GLY A 120 -0.58 -4.64 -9.95
CA GLY A 120 -1.46 -5.62 -10.58
C GLY A 120 -0.90 -7.05 -10.63
N LYS A 121 0.42 -7.23 -10.53
CA LYS A 121 1.06 -8.56 -10.51
C LYS A 121 1.28 -9.10 -9.10
N ILE A 122 1.52 -8.24 -8.11
CA ILE A 122 1.69 -8.69 -6.72
C ILE A 122 0.37 -9.00 -6.03
N ALA A 123 -0.72 -8.36 -6.44
CA ALA A 123 -2.04 -8.55 -5.87
C ALA A 123 -3.08 -8.75 -6.97
N HIS A 124 -3.92 -9.78 -6.81
CA HIS A 124 -5.02 -10.03 -7.73
C HIS A 124 -6.03 -8.87 -7.78
N ASN A 125 -6.14 -8.10 -6.69
CA ASN A 125 -6.96 -6.90 -6.61
C ASN A 125 -6.15 -5.72 -6.06
N ARG A 126 -5.92 -4.72 -6.91
CA ARG A 126 -5.20 -3.49 -6.56
C ARG A 126 -5.88 -2.70 -5.44
N SER A 127 -7.21 -2.66 -5.40
CA SER A 127 -7.94 -1.97 -4.33
C SER A 127 -7.66 -2.61 -2.96
N VAL A 128 -7.60 -3.95 -2.91
CA VAL A 128 -7.26 -4.67 -1.68
C VAL A 128 -5.81 -4.42 -1.28
N LEU A 129 -4.88 -4.37 -2.24
CA LEU A 129 -3.49 -3.99 -1.97
C LEU A 129 -3.41 -2.61 -1.33
N PHE A 130 -3.93 -1.57 -1.98
CA PHE A 130 -3.84 -0.20 -1.48
C PHE A 130 -4.60 -0.01 -0.17
N LYS A 131 -5.73 -0.69 0.02
CA LYS A 131 -6.43 -0.76 1.31
C LYS A 131 -5.52 -1.29 2.41
N ASN A 132 -4.89 -2.44 2.18
CA ASN A 132 -4.03 -3.07 3.17
C ASN A 132 -2.79 -2.22 3.48
N LEU A 133 -2.19 -1.59 2.47
CA LEU A 133 -1.08 -0.66 2.67
C LEU A 133 -1.51 0.54 3.52
N LEU A 134 -2.64 1.17 3.20
CA LEU A 134 -3.17 2.29 3.98
C LEU A 134 -3.44 1.89 5.44
N ILE A 135 -4.11 0.75 5.66
CA ILE A 135 -4.37 0.23 7.01
C ILE A 135 -3.07 -0.09 7.75
N LYS A 136 -2.08 -0.69 7.08
CA LYS A 136 -0.76 -0.98 7.65
C LYS A 136 -0.09 0.31 8.11
N THR A 137 -0.09 1.36 7.27
CA THR A 137 0.49 2.66 7.60
C THR A 137 -0.23 3.33 8.78
N ILE A 138 -1.56 3.39 8.77
CA ILE A 138 -2.36 3.92 9.88
C ILE A 138 -1.99 3.21 11.18
N LYS A 139 -1.96 1.86 11.16
CA LYS A 139 -1.62 1.07 12.33
C LYS A 139 -0.21 1.34 12.83
N ALA A 140 0.78 1.34 11.93
CA ALA A 140 2.18 1.55 12.29
C ALA A 140 2.39 2.89 12.99
N GLU A 141 1.78 3.96 12.48
CA GLU A 141 1.92 5.29 13.06
C GLU A 141 1.16 5.46 14.37
N LEU A 142 -0.06 4.93 14.47
CA LEU A 142 -0.81 4.94 15.72
C LEU A 142 -0.10 4.12 16.80
N LEU A 143 0.50 2.99 16.43
CA LEU A 143 1.30 2.16 17.33
C LEU A 143 2.54 2.92 17.81
N GLN A 144 3.24 3.60 16.90
CA GLN A 144 4.41 4.41 17.24
C GLN A 144 4.04 5.57 18.19
N ALA A 145 2.84 6.14 18.02
CA ALA A 145 2.31 7.18 18.92
C ALA A 145 1.75 6.63 20.25
N GLY A 146 1.74 5.31 20.45
CA GLY A 146 1.19 4.67 21.66
C GLY A 146 -0.33 4.74 21.76
N LEU A 147 -1.04 4.94 20.63
CA LEU A 147 -2.50 5.09 20.57
C LEU A 147 -3.24 3.77 20.34
N VAL A 148 -2.54 2.72 19.89
CA VAL A 148 -3.09 1.38 19.68
C VAL A 148 -2.07 0.31 20.05
N GLU A 149 -2.54 -0.92 20.26
CA GLU A 149 -1.71 -2.10 20.52
C GLU A 149 -1.39 -2.90 19.25
N ASN A 150 -0.40 -3.78 19.33
CA ASN A 150 0.08 -4.58 18.20
C ASN A 150 -1.00 -5.48 17.57
N ASP A 151 -1.97 -5.95 18.34
CA ASP A 151 -3.05 -6.83 17.91
C ASP A 151 -4.33 -6.06 17.51
N THR A 152 -4.36 -4.74 17.69
CA THR A 152 -5.53 -3.90 17.37
C THR A 152 -5.90 -4.01 15.89
N PHE A 153 -7.20 -4.19 15.63
CA PHE A 153 -7.79 -4.12 14.29
C PHE A 153 -8.19 -2.67 14.01
N ILE A 154 -7.75 -2.12 12.88
CA ILE A 154 -8.02 -0.71 12.52
C ILE A 154 -9.44 -0.54 12.04
N THR A 155 -10.18 0.35 12.70
CA THR A 155 -11.54 0.77 12.36
C THR A 155 -11.58 2.26 11.99
N GLU A 156 -12.79 2.76 11.70
CA GLU A 156 -13.04 4.18 11.45
C GLU A 156 -12.66 5.07 12.65
N GLU A 157 -12.87 4.62 13.89
CA GLU A 157 -12.51 5.36 15.11
C GLU A 157 -10.99 5.56 15.22
N ASN A 158 -10.21 4.53 14.88
CA ASN A 158 -8.75 4.66 14.83
C ASN A 158 -8.32 5.63 13.71
N ALA A 159 -9.05 5.67 12.60
CA ALA A 159 -8.80 6.60 11.51
C ALA A 159 -8.97 8.07 11.93
N GLU A 160 -9.95 8.39 12.77
CA GLU A 160 -10.10 9.73 13.33
C GLU A 160 -8.89 10.13 14.18
N SER A 161 -8.41 9.21 15.03
CA SER A 161 -7.21 9.42 15.85
C SER A 161 -5.97 9.66 14.99
N TYR A 162 -5.86 8.93 13.87
CA TYR A 162 -4.77 9.11 12.90
C TYR A 162 -4.83 10.46 12.18
N ILE A 163 -6.03 10.92 11.79
CA ILE A 163 -6.21 12.25 11.18
C ILE A 163 -5.76 13.35 12.15
N LEU A 164 -6.12 13.25 13.43
CA LEU A 164 -5.71 14.21 14.45
C LEU A 164 -4.19 14.22 14.64
N LEU A 165 -3.58 13.04 14.74
CA LEU A 165 -2.12 12.88 14.83
C LEU A 165 -1.41 13.57 13.67
N LYS A 166 -1.87 13.36 12.43
CA LYS A 166 -1.28 13.98 11.24
C LYS A 166 -1.40 15.50 11.27
N ARG A 167 -2.55 16.04 11.66
CA ARG A 167 -2.76 17.51 11.75
C ARG A 167 -1.86 18.17 12.80
N GLN A 168 -1.67 17.52 13.95
CA GLN A 168 -0.77 18.03 14.99
C GLN A 168 0.68 18.10 14.53
N LEU A 169 1.15 17.08 13.80
CA LEU A 169 2.50 17.09 13.22
C LEU A 169 2.67 18.22 12.19
N THR A 170 1.68 18.51 11.36
CA THR A 170 1.76 19.61 10.38
C THR A 170 1.85 20.98 11.04
N MET A 171 1.22 21.18 12.20
CA MET A 171 1.26 22.45 12.95
C MET A 171 2.60 22.73 13.64
N HIS A 172 3.42 21.71 13.89
CA HIS A 172 4.73 21.87 14.55
C HIS A 172 5.90 22.02 13.55
N VAL A 173 5.63 21.94 12.26
CA VAL A 173 6.62 22.11 11.18
C VAL A 173 6.45 23.46 10.45
N SER A 174 5.53 24.32 10.91
CA SER A 174 5.34 25.70 10.45
C SER A 174 5.99 26.70 11.38
#